data_AF-A0A953P9J4-F1
#
_entry.id   AF-A0A953P9J4-F1
#
_cell.length_a   1.000
_cell.length_b   1.000
_cell.length_c   1.000
_cell.angle_alpha   90.00
_cell.angle_beta   90.00
_cell.angle_gamma   90.00
#
_symmetry.space_group_name_H-M   'P 1'
#
loop_
_entity.id
_entity.type
_entity.pdbx_description
1 polymer ?
#
loop_
_entity_poly.entity_id
_entity_poly.type
_entity_poly.pdbx_seq_one_letter_code
_entity_poly.pdbx_strand_id
1 'polypeptide(L)'
;MMWKLFAACGLLLVILLPVRAADDAQALFNAKCSPCHGVSGDGKGHAGLKIKPADLRSDAVQKLTDEELFKTIAYGVGHKEYPHGFIERGLNAEQISGLVVYLRKFARPTKKAGK
;
A
#
# COMPACT_ATOMS: atom_id res chain seq x y z
N MET A 1 16.63 -47.84 39.14
CA MET A 1 17.16 -47.67 37.77
C MET A 1 16.04 -47.05 36.93
N MET A 2 16.08 -45.73 36.75
CA MET A 2 16.55 -45.04 35.53
C MET A 2 15.49 -45.03 34.43
N TRP A 3 15.22 -43.82 33.91
CA TRP A 3 14.29 -43.44 32.84
C TRP A 3 12.89 -42.99 33.30
N LYS A 4 12.73 -41.67 33.43
CA LYS A 4 11.73 -40.84 32.70
C LYS A 4 11.72 -39.42 33.26
N LEU A 5 12.76 -38.67 32.86
CA LEU A 5 12.64 -37.24 32.56
C LEU A 5 11.56 -37.08 31.48
N PHE A 6 10.66 -36.11 31.60
CA PHE A 6 10.16 -35.24 30.52
C PHE A 6 9.28 -34.18 31.22
N ALA A 7 9.90 -33.06 31.58
CA ALA A 7 9.95 -31.85 30.75
C ALA A 7 8.71 -30.98 31.02
N ALA A 8 8.96 -29.92 31.80
CA ALA A 8 8.05 -28.82 32.00
C ALA A 8 7.51 -28.36 30.65
N CYS A 9 6.18 -28.40 30.51
CA CYS A 9 5.46 -27.85 29.38
C CYS A 9 5.60 -26.33 29.45
N GLY A 10 6.74 -25.82 28.97
CA GLY A 10 6.94 -24.41 28.69
C GLY A 10 5.93 -24.04 27.62
N LEU A 11 4.83 -23.41 28.02
CA LEU A 11 3.88 -22.78 27.13
C LEU A 11 4.60 -21.60 26.46
N LEU A 12 5.37 -21.90 25.40
CA LEU A 12 5.79 -20.91 24.42
C LEU A 12 4.50 -20.47 23.73
N LEU A 13 3.90 -19.39 24.23
CA LEU A 13 2.84 -18.68 23.55
C LEU A 13 3.48 -18.08 22.30
N VAL A 14 3.43 -18.85 21.21
CA VAL A 14 3.85 -18.41 19.88
C VAL A 14 3.00 -17.19 19.55
N ILE A 15 3.65 -16.03 19.59
CA ILE A 15 3.06 -14.76 19.23
C ILE A 15 2.67 -14.88 17.76
N LEU A 16 1.38 -15.07 17.49
CA LEU A 16 0.81 -14.95 16.15
C LEU A 16 0.87 -13.48 15.76
N LEU A 17 2.06 -13.02 15.35
CA LEU A 17 2.18 -11.75 14.65
C LEU A 17 1.75 -11.99 13.20
N PRO A 18 0.67 -11.37 12.70
CA PRO A 18 0.33 -11.47 11.30
C PRO A 18 1.28 -10.56 10.51
N VAL A 19 2.52 -11.01 10.29
CA VAL A 19 3.46 -10.32 9.40
C VAL A 19 3.16 -10.74 7.96
N ARG A 20 2.08 -10.18 7.39
CA ARG A 20 1.74 -10.41 5.96
C ARG A 20 1.37 -9.14 5.17
N ALA A 21 1.08 -8.03 5.83
CA ALA A 21 0.57 -6.84 5.14
C ALA A 21 1.58 -6.13 4.20
N ALA A 22 2.88 -6.16 4.51
CA ALA A 22 3.87 -5.36 3.79
C ALA A 22 4.30 -5.96 2.43
N ASP A 23 4.51 -7.28 2.38
CA ASP A 23 4.90 -7.99 1.16
C ASP A 23 3.74 -8.07 0.16
N ASP A 24 2.51 -8.22 0.67
CA ASP A 24 1.30 -8.28 -0.15
C ASP A 24 0.99 -6.92 -0.81
N ALA A 25 1.15 -5.81 -0.09
CA ALA A 25 0.83 -4.48 -0.62
C ALA A 25 1.78 -4.04 -1.76
N GLN A 26 3.07 -4.36 -1.67
CA GLN A 26 4.03 -4.05 -2.73
C GLN A 26 3.75 -4.86 -4.00
N ALA A 27 3.54 -6.17 -3.86
CA ALA A 27 3.18 -7.03 -4.99
C ALA A 27 1.87 -6.57 -5.64
N LEU A 28 0.89 -6.22 -4.81
CA LEU A 28 -0.40 -5.71 -5.27
C LEU A 28 -0.26 -4.37 -6.00
N PHE A 29 0.54 -3.44 -5.49
CA PHE A 29 0.84 -2.17 -6.15
C PHE A 29 1.47 -2.40 -7.54
N ASN A 30 2.46 -3.29 -7.62
CA ASN A 30 3.12 -3.62 -8.88
C ASN A 30 2.16 -4.27 -9.89
N ALA A 31 1.19 -5.05 -9.41
CA ALA A 31 0.23 -5.72 -10.28
C ALA A 31 -0.91 -4.79 -10.75
N LYS A 32 -1.36 -3.86 -9.90
CA LYS A 32 -2.60 -3.10 -10.12
C LYS A 32 -2.40 -1.61 -10.36
N CYS A 33 -1.35 -1.01 -9.80
CA CYS A 33 -1.16 0.44 -9.78
C CYS A 33 0.00 0.90 -10.67
N SER A 34 1.15 0.22 -10.60
CA SER A 34 2.35 0.59 -11.35
C SER A 34 2.21 0.56 -12.87
N PRO A 35 1.31 -0.23 -13.51
CA PRO A 35 1.09 -0.12 -14.94
C PRO A 35 0.71 1.29 -15.40
N CYS A 36 0.05 2.08 -14.55
CA CYS A 36 -0.30 3.48 -14.85
C CYS A 36 0.60 4.45 -14.09
N HIS A 37 0.79 4.24 -12.79
CA HIS A 37 1.51 5.19 -11.94
C HIS A 37 3.02 5.01 -11.92
N GLY A 38 3.56 4.01 -12.61
CA GLY A 38 4.99 3.68 -12.62
C GLY A 38 5.43 2.96 -11.36
N VAL A 39 6.49 2.16 -11.47
CA VAL A 39 7.08 1.43 -10.33
C VAL A 39 7.63 2.40 -9.28
N SER A 40 8.13 3.56 -9.74
CA SER A 40 8.61 4.66 -8.90
C SER A 40 7.48 5.57 -8.38
N GLY A 41 6.22 5.34 -8.79
CA GLY A 41 5.08 6.18 -8.44
C GLY A 41 5.08 7.55 -9.15
N ASP A 42 5.88 7.76 -10.20
CA ASP A 42 6.06 9.05 -10.88
C ASP A 42 4.97 9.41 -11.90
N GLY A 43 3.93 8.58 -12.04
CA GLY A 43 2.86 8.77 -13.00
C GLY A 43 3.22 8.40 -14.45
N LYS A 44 4.37 7.75 -14.68
CA LYS A 44 4.89 7.41 -16.03
C LYS A 44 4.88 5.91 -16.32
N GLY A 45 3.91 5.16 -15.78
CA GLY A 45 3.86 3.71 -15.93
C GLY A 45 3.59 3.20 -17.34
N HIS A 46 2.80 3.92 -18.13
CA HIS A 46 2.48 3.56 -19.51
C HIS A 46 2.64 4.74 -20.46
N ALA A 47 3.55 4.61 -21.41
CA ALA A 47 3.69 5.56 -22.51
C ALA A 47 2.49 5.41 -23.45
N GLY A 48 1.70 6.47 -23.64
CA GLY A 48 0.55 6.48 -24.56
C GLY A 48 -0.82 6.57 -23.89
N LEU A 49 -0.90 6.65 -22.55
CA LEU A 49 -2.14 7.05 -21.89
C LEU A 49 -2.50 8.48 -22.31
N LYS A 50 -3.73 8.67 -22.82
CA LYS A 50 -4.29 10.01 -23.10
C LYS A 50 -4.56 10.80 -21.84
N ILE A 51 -4.74 10.09 -20.72
CA ILE A 51 -4.84 10.65 -19.37
C ILE A 51 -3.45 10.68 -18.75
N LYS A 52 -3.18 11.67 -17.90
CA LYS A 52 -1.93 11.75 -17.13
C LYS A 52 -2.18 11.27 -15.70
N PRO A 53 -1.75 10.05 -15.32
CA PRO A 53 -1.87 9.60 -13.94
C PRO A 53 -1.15 10.56 -12.99
N ALA A 54 -1.69 10.71 -11.78
CA ALA A 54 -1.06 11.51 -10.75
C ALA A 54 0.34 10.99 -10.40
N ASP A 55 1.29 11.91 -10.18
CA ASP A 55 2.57 11.60 -9.55
C ASP A 55 2.29 11.34 -8.05
N LEU A 56 2.38 10.07 -7.65
CA LEU A 56 2.11 9.62 -6.29
C LEU A 56 3.14 10.15 -5.29
N ARG A 57 4.29 10.65 -5.75
CA ARG A 57 5.32 11.28 -4.92
C ARG A 57 5.03 12.76 -4.64
N SER A 58 4.08 13.34 -5.36
CA SER A 58 3.78 14.77 -5.28
C SER A 58 3.24 15.14 -3.90
N ASP A 59 3.57 16.36 -3.45
CA ASP A 59 3.07 16.88 -2.18
C ASP A 59 1.53 16.95 -2.18
N ALA A 60 0.90 17.14 -3.34
CA ALA A 60 -0.55 17.14 -3.47
C ALA A 60 -1.16 15.78 -3.09
N VAL A 61 -0.60 14.68 -3.62
CA VAL A 61 -1.06 13.33 -3.27
C VAL A 61 -0.68 12.99 -1.83
N GLN A 62 0.53 13.34 -1.40
CA GLN A 62 1.03 12.99 -0.07
C GLN A 62 0.38 13.79 1.07
N LYS A 63 -0.25 14.92 0.78
CA LYS A 63 -1.04 15.70 1.76
C LYS A 63 -2.46 15.18 1.96
N LEU A 64 -2.97 14.34 1.06
CA LEU A 64 -4.25 13.67 1.27
C LEU A 64 -4.18 12.84 2.54
N THR A 65 -5.28 12.77 3.28
CA THR A 65 -5.45 11.88 4.44
C THR A 65 -5.51 10.42 3.98
N ASP A 66 -5.27 9.49 4.90
CA ASP A 66 -5.39 8.06 4.60
C ASP A 66 -6.82 7.69 4.18
N GLU A 67 -7.84 8.36 4.74
CA GLU A 67 -9.24 8.17 4.35
C GLU A 67 -9.51 8.67 2.93
N GLU A 68 -8.99 9.82 2.55
CA GLU A 68 -9.11 10.34 1.18
C GLU A 68 -8.42 9.39 0.19
N LEU A 69 -7.20 8.95 0.48
CA LEU A 69 -6.51 7.96 -0.35
C LEU A 69 -7.28 6.65 -0.45
N PHE A 70 -7.82 6.16 0.68
CA PHE A 70 -8.66 4.97 0.68
C PHE A 70 -9.86 5.13 -0.24
N LYS A 71 -10.63 6.23 -0.12
CA LYS A 71 -11.81 6.48 -0.95
C LYS A 71 -11.46 6.63 -2.42
N THR A 72 -10.32 7.26 -2.73
CA THR A 72 -9.80 7.37 -4.10
C THR A 72 -9.47 6.00 -4.68
N ILE A 73 -8.78 5.12 -3.95
CA ILE A 73 -8.42 3.77 -4.43
C ILE A 73 -9.63 2.84 -4.49
N ALA A 74 -10.48 2.86 -3.45
CA ALA A 74 -11.63 1.98 -3.33
C ALA A 74 -12.69 2.31 -4.39
N TYR A 75 -13.05 3.60 -4.51
CA TYR A 75 -14.24 4.04 -5.21
C TYR A 75 -13.94 4.98 -6.39
N GLY A 76 -12.68 5.35 -6.64
CA GLY A 76 -12.32 6.29 -7.71
C GLY A 76 -12.69 7.75 -7.42
N VAL A 77 -12.91 8.11 -6.15
CA VAL A 77 -13.28 9.49 -5.76
C VAL A 77 -12.19 10.47 -6.22
N GLY A 78 -12.63 11.55 -6.89
CA GLY A 78 -11.75 12.60 -7.42
C GLY A 78 -11.23 12.35 -8.83
N HIS A 79 -11.45 11.17 -9.42
CA HIS A 79 -11.00 10.84 -10.77
C HIS A 79 -12.09 11.09 -11.82
N LYS A 80 -12.10 12.31 -12.38
CA LYS A 80 -13.08 12.72 -13.40
C LYS A 80 -12.82 12.13 -14.79
N GLU A 81 -11.55 12.08 -15.21
CA GLU A 81 -11.18 11.58 -16.54
C GLU A 81 -11.12 10.05 -16.61
N TYR A 82 -10.79 9.39 -15.50
CA TYR A 82 -10.71 7.93 -15.43
C TYR A 82 -10.97 7.39 -14.01
N PRO A 83 -12.23 7.03 -13.68
CA PRO A 83 -12.54 6.46 -12.38
C PRO A 83 -11.99 5.03 -12.25
N HIS A 84 -10.96 4.87 -11.42
CA HIS A 84 -10.45 3.56 -11.00
C HIS A 84 -10.80 3.25 -9.55
N GLY A 85 -11.99 2.70 -9.30
CA GLY A 85 -12.32 2.05 -8.03
C GLY A 85 -11.94 0.58 -8.03
N PHE A 86 -11.14 0.13 -7.07
CA PHE A 86 -10.67 -1.26 -7.02
C PHE A 86 -11.54 -2.19 -6.16
N ILE A 87 -12.48 -1.64 -5.37
CA ILE A 87 -13.34 -2.47 -4.53
C ILE A 87 -14.26 -3.36 -5.38
N GLU A 88 -14.88 -2.78 -6.41
CA GLU A 88 -15.70 -3.48 -7.42
C GLU A 88 -14.86 -4.38 -8.35
N ARG A 89 -13.52 -4.27 -8.28
CA ARG A 89 -12.56 -5.06 -9.07
C ARG A 89 -11.90 -6.16 -8.24
N GLY A 90 -12.45 -6.45 -7.05
CA GLY A 90 -12.08 -7.60 -6.23
C GLY A 90 -11.02 -7.32 -5.16
N LEU A 91 -10.65 -6.06 -4.90
CA LEU A 91 -9.85 -5.75 -3.70
C LEU A 91 -10.76 -5.56 -2.49
N ASN A 92 -10.36 -6.14 -1.35
CA ASN A 92 -11.04 -5.89 -0.08
C ASN A 92 -10.47 -4.65 0.64
N ALA A 93 -11.13 -4.26 1.73
CA ALA A 93 -10.75 -3.07 2.49
C ALA A 93 -9.33 -3.19 3.06
N GLU A 94 -8.94 -4.36 3.55
CA GLU A 94 -7.61 -4.61 4.13
C GLU A 94 -6.50 -4.42 3.10
N GLN A 95 -6.70 -4.93 1.88
CA GLN A 95 -5.78 -4.75 0.75
C GLN A 95 -5.67 -3.28 0.35
N ILE A 96 -6.79 -2.56 0.31
CA ILE A 96 -6.80 -1.13 -0.03
C ILE A 96 -6.08 -0.32 1.05
N SER A 97 -6.33 -0.58 2.32
CA SER A 97 -5.60 0.04 3.44
C SER A 97 -4.10 -0.28 3.37
N GLY A 98 -3.73 -1.52 3.02
CA GLY A 98 -2.35 -1.90 2.78
C GLY A 98 -1.69 -1.09 1.65
N LEU A 99 -2.42 -0.86 0.55
CA LEU A 99 -1.97 0.02 -0.53
C LEU A 99 -1.79 1.46 -0.05
N VAL A 100 -2.71 2.02 0.74
CA VAL A 100 -2.57 3.37 1.31
C VAL A 100 -1.25 3.49 2.08
N VAL A 101 -0.95 2.53 2.96
CA VAL A 101 0.31 2.49 3.71
C VAL A 101 1.51 2.39 2.77
N TYR A 102 1.43 1.56 1.73
CA TYR A 102 2.50 1.43 0.75
C TYR A 102 2.74 2.73 -0.03
N LEU A 103 1.68 3.46 -0.40
CA LEU A 103 1.76 4.73 -1.12
C LEU A 103 2.51 5.82 -0.33
N ARG A 104 2.50 5.77 1.00
CA ARG A 104 3.28 6.69 1.85
C ARG A 104 4.78 6.56 1.68
N LYS A 105 5.28 5.41 1.19
CA LYS A 105 6.70 5.21 0.89
C LYS A 105 7.21 6.13 -0.24
N PHE A 106 6.31 6.66 -1.07
CA PHE A 106 6.65 7.60 -2.15
C PHE A 106 6.83 9.04 -1.68
N ALA A 107 6.50 9.36 -0.42
CA ALA A 107 6.73 10.69 0.13
C ALA A 107 8.21 11.05 0.07
N ARG A 108 8.53 12.21 -0.52
CA ARG A 108 9.89 12.73 -0.51
C ARG A 108 10.29 13.06 0.94
N PRO A 109 11.55 12.81 1.34
CA PRO A 109 12.05 13.28 2.62
C PRO A 109 11.88 14.80 2.67
N THR A 110 11.19 15.33 3.68
CA THR A 110 11.10 16.77 3.86
C THR A 110 12.52 17.28 4.09
N LYS A 111 13.04 18.13 3.18
CA LYS A 111 14.25 18.89 3.51
C LYS A 111 13.88 19.74 4.72
N LYS A 112 14.52 19.51 5.89
CA LYS A 112 14.41 20.43 7.02
C LYS A 112 14.71 21.83 6.46
N ALA A 113 13.73 22.73 6.56
CA ALA A 113 13.94 24.13 6.21
C ALA A 113 15.15 24.61 7.02
N GLY A 114 16.22 25.00 6.33
CA GLY A 114 17.40 25.57 6.96
C GLY A 114 16.97 26.76 7.80
N LYS A 115 17.41 26.77 9.06
CA LYS A 115 17.37 27.96 9.91
C LYS A 115 18.23 29.07 9.31
#